data_AF-A0A6B3GZD8-F1
#
_entry.id   AF-A0A6B3GZD8-F1
#
_cell.length_a   1.000
_cell.length_b   1.000
_cell.length_c   1.000
_cell.angle_alpha   90.00
_cell.angle_beta   90.00
_cell.angle_gamma   90.00
#
_symmetry.space_group_name_H-M   'P 1'
#
loop_
_entity.id
_entity.type
_entity.pdbx_description
1 polymer ?
#
loop_
_entity_poly.entity_id
_entity_poly.type
_entity_poly.pdbx_seq_one_letter_code
_entity_poly.pdbx_strand_id
1 'polypeptide(L)'
;TVVHVCSLTKVTSPSLRVGALAARGPVLERLRAIQVVDSFFVPRPLQEAALELVGSPSWGRHLAAVSAELGRRRAAMAAALGSELPELT
;
A
#
# COMPACT_ATOMS: atom_id res chain seq x y z
N THR A 1 11.35 6.38 18.26
CA THR A 1 9.94 6.07 17.99
C THR A 1 9.81 5.52 16.57
N VAL A 2 9.04 4.45 16.37
CA VAL A 2 8.73 3.91 15.03
C VAL A 2 7.27 4.19 14.71
N VAL A 3 7.02 4.64 13.47
CA VAL A 3 5.68 4.81 12.89
C VAL A 3 5.61 3.96 11.63
N HIS A 4 4.68 3.02 11.58
CA HIS A 4 4.40 2.25 10.38
C HIS A 4 3.37 2.98 9.54
N VAL A 5 3.67 3.15 8.26
CA VAL A 5 2.75 3.71 7.25
C VAL A 5 2.40 2.59 6.29
N CYS A 6 1.13 2.28 6.15
CA CYS A 6 0.65 1.32 5.16
C CYS A 6 -0.49 1.92 4.32
N SER A 7 -0.59 1.48 3.07
CA SER A 7 -1.61 1.95 2.13
C SER A 7 -2.04 0.83 1.20
N LEU A 8 -3.32 0.83 0.83
CA LEU A 8 -3.85 -0.09 -0.17
C LEU A 8 -3.60 0.38 -1.61
N THR A 9 -3.25 1.65 -1.82
CA THR A 9 -3.06 2.30 -3.14
C THR A 9 -2.29 1.45 -4.16
N LYS A 10 -1.19 0.81 -3.74
CA LYS A 10 -0.28 0.11 -4.65
C LYS A 10 -0.71 -1.32 -4.95
N VAL A 11 -1.35 -1.96 -3.99
CA VAL A 11 -1.77 -3.35 -4.10
C VAL A 11 -3.20 -3.46 -4.61
N THR A 12 -4.01 -2.39 -4.54
CA THR A 12 -5.40 -2.39 -5.01
C THR A 12 -5.63 -1.28 -6.04
N SER A 13 -6.07 -0.11 -5.63
CA SER A 13 -6.40 1.03 -6.47
C SER A 13 -6.18 2.35 -5.73
N PRO A 14 -5.64 3.39 -6.39
CA PRO A 14 -5.50 4.72 -5.79
C PRO A 14 -6.85 5.35 -5.42
N SER A 15 -7.93 4.97 -6.12
CA SER A 15 -9.27 5.52 -5.86
C SER A 15 -9.89 5.07 -4.54
N LEU A 16 -9.39 3.97 -3.94
CA LEU A 16 -9.87 3.50 -2.64
C LEU A 16 -9.51 4.48 -1.51
N ARG A 17 -8.37 5.17 -1.63
CA ARG A 17 -7.87 6.21 -0.68
C ARG A 17 -7.88 5.77 0.79
N VAL A 18 -7.61 4.49 1.05
CA VAL A 18 -7.47 3.94 2.41
C VAL A 18 -6.00 3.64 2.71
N GLY A 19 -5.55 4.09 3.88
CA GLY A 19 -4.26 3.78 4.48
C GLY A 19 -4.35 3.80 5.99
N ALA A 20 -3.28 3.40 6.68
CA ALA A 20 -3.22 3.40 8.13
C ALA A 20 -1.84 3.80 8.64
N LEU A 21 -1.86 4.37 9.85
CA LEU A 21 -0.69 4.71 10.64
C LEU A 21 -0.72 3.88 11.92
N ALA A 22 0.34 3.16 12.22
CA ALA A 22 0.49 2.42 13.47
C ALA A 22 1.74 2.89 14.22
N ALA A 23 1.54 3.31 15.46
CA ALA A 23 2.60 3.78 16.37
C ALA A 23 2.27 3.37 17.81
N ARG A 24 3.23 3.48 18.73
CA ARG A 24 3.03 3.14 20.14
C ARG A 24 2.87 4.39 21.01
N GLY A 25 1.91 4.34 21.94
CA GLY A 25 1.75 5.29 23.03
C GLY A 25 1.50 6.73 22.54
N PRO A 26 2.13 7.75 23.16
CA PRO A 26 1.83 9.16 22.91
C PRO A 26 1.98 9.64 21.45
N VAL A 27 2.62 8.85 20.61
CA VAL A 27 2.81 9.17 19.18
C VAL A 27 1.54 8.87 18.39
N LEU A 28 0.86 7.76 18.68
CA LEU A 28 -0.42 7.43 18.04
C LEU A 28 -1.49 8.49 18.37
N GLU A 29 -1.55 8.93 19.63
CA GLU A 29 -2.50 9.96 20.06
C GLU A 29 -2.29 11.28 19.30
N ARG A 30 -1.03 11.70 19.13
CA ARG A 30 -0.69 12.90 18.34
C ARG A 30 -1.07 12.75 16.87
N LEU A 31 -0.74 11.62 16.25
CA LEU A 31 -1.09 11.35 14.85
C LEU A 31 -2.60 11.33 14.64
N ARG A 32 -3.35 10.73 15.57
CA ARG A 32 -4.82 10.70 15.53
C ARG A 32 -5.42 12.09 15.66
N ALA A 33 -4.92 12.91 16.59
CA ALA A 33 -5.40 14.28 16.78
C ALA A 33 -5.22 15.12 15.50
N ILE A 34 -4.05 15.03 14.85
CA ILE A 34 -3.78 15.71 13.57
C ILE A 34 -4.76 15.21 12.49
N GLN A 35 -4.90 13.89 12.34
CA GLN A 35 -5.76 13.31 11.29
C GLN A 35 -7.22 13.73 11.40
N VAL A 36 -7.76 13.80 12.62
CA VAL A 36 -9.17 14.20 12.86
C VAL A 36 -9.39 15.65 12.47
N VAL A 37 -8.44 16.53 12.75
CA VAL A 37 -8.55 17.96 12.41
C VAL A 37 -8.42 18.18 10.90
N ASP A 38 -7.44 17.56 10.26
CA ASP A 38 -7.11 17.85 8.86
C ASP A 38 -7.98 17.10 7.84
N SER A 39 -8.44 15.89 8.19
CA SER A 39 -9.05 14.96 7.24
C SER A 39 -10.30 14.25 7.77
N PHE A 40 -10.75 14.58 8.99
CA PHE A 40 -11.82 13.89 9.70
C PHE A 40 -11.59 12.38 9.78
N PHE A 41 -12.22 11.63 8.87
CA PHE A 41 -12.20 10.19 8.81
C PHE A 41 -12.40 9.74 7.36
N VAL A 42 -11.87 8.56 7.05
CA VAL A 42 -12.18 7.88 5.79
C VAL A 42 -13.70 7.68 5.70
N PRO A 43 -14.36 7.99 4.57
CA PRO A 43 -15.78 7.70 4.39
C PRO A 43 -16.11 6.25 4.74
N ARG A 44 -17.16 6.03 5.55
CA ARG A 44 -17.54 4.68 6.03
C ARG A 44 -17.68 3.64 4.90
N PRO A 45 -18.30 3.93 3.75
CA PRO A 45 -18.38 2.95 2.66
C PRO A 45 -17.01 2.49 2.14
N LEU A 46 -16.00 3.37 2.14
CA LEU A 46 -14.63 3.00 1.76
C LEU A 46 -13.94 2.16 2.84
N GLN A 47 -14.25 2.40 4.12
CA GLN A 47 -13.78 1.53 5.21
C GLN A 47 -14.37 0.13 5.10
N GLU A 48 -15.67 0.01 4.81
CA GLU A 48 -16.37 -1.26 4.65
C GLU A 48 -15.86 -2.03 3.43
N ALA A 49 -15.70 -1.36 2.28
CA ALA A 49 -15.10 -1.96 1.09
C ALA A 49 -13.65 -2.41 1.32
N ALA A 50 -12.85 -1.62 2.05
CA ALA A 50 -11.50 -2.03 2.42
C ALA A 50 -11.50 -3.25 3.35
N LEU A 51 -12.39 -3.29 4.34
CA LEU A 51 -12.54 -4.40 5.28
C LEU A 51 -12.95 -5.69 4.55
N GLU A 52 -13.94 -5.63 3.68
CA GLU A 52 -14.38 -6.77 2.86
C GLU A 52 -13.24 -7.28 1.97
N LEU A 53 -12.52 -6.37 1.32
CA LEU A 53 -11.42 -6.72 0.42
C LEU A 53 -10.26 -7.40 1.17
N VAL A 54 -9.73 -6.77 2.22
CA VAL A 54 -8.54 -7.29 2.95
C VAL A 54 -8.88 -8.47 3.86
N GLY A 55 -10.13 -8.58 4.29
CA GLY A 55 -10.65 -9.70 5.07
C GLY A 55 -11.05 -10.91 4.21
N SER A 56 -11.12 -10.75 2.88
CA SER A 56 -11.53 -11.84 1.98
C SER A 56 -10.50 -12.98 1.94
N PRO A 57 -10.95 -14.24 1.78
CA PRO A 57 -10.05 -15.38 1.61
C PRO A 57 -9.12 -15.28 0.38
N SER A 58 -9.48 -14.46 -0.62
CA SER A 58 -8.69 -14.25 -1.83
C SER A 58 -7.56 -13.24 -1.65
N TRP A 59 -7.52 -12.50 -0.53
CA TRP A 59 -6.55 -11.43 -0.31
C TRP A 59 -5.09 -11.89 -0.41
N GLY A 60 -4.74 -13.03 0.21
CA GLY A 60 -3.39 -13.58 0.11
C GLY A 60 -3.00 -13.96 -1.33
N ARG A 61 -3.95 -14.53 -2.08
CA ARG A 61 -3.75 -14.89 -3.50
C ARG A 61 -3.56 -13.65 -4.36
N HIS A 62 -4.34 -12.60 -4.09
CA HIS A 62 -4.24 -11.30 -4.75
C HIS A 62 -2.84 -10.68 -4.56
N LEU A 63 -2.35 -10.62 -3.32
CA LEU A 63 -1.00 -10.12 -3.04
C LEU A 63 0.10 -10.93 -3.72
N ALA A 64 -0.02 -12.26 -3.73
CA ALA A 64 0.92 -13.13 -4.42
C ALA A 64 0.94 -12.86 -5.94
N ALA A 65 -0.24 -12.69 -6.56
CA ALA A 65 -0.36 -12.37 -7.98
C ALA A 65 0.27 -11.01 -8.31
N VAL A 66 0.02 -9.98 -7.50
CA VAL A 66 0.63 -8.64 -7.66
C VAL A 66 2.15 -8.72 -7.54
N SER A 67 2.66 -9.44 -6.54
CA SER A 67 4.11 -9.62 -6.33
C SER A 67 4.77 -10.32 -7.53
N ALA A 68 4.14 -11.39 -8.04
CA ALA A 68 4.63 -12.11 -9.21
C ALA A 68 4.67 -11.23 -10.47
N GLU A 69 3.61 -10.45 -10.71
CA GLU A 69 3.55 -9.51 -11.84
C GLU A 69 4.64 -8.43 -11.76
N LEU A 70 4.82 -7.81 -10.60
CA LEU A 70 5.86 -6.81 -10.37
C LEU A 70 7.26 -7.42 -10.54
N GLY A 71 7.46 -8.65 -10.05
CA GLY A 71 8.71 -9.40 -10.23
C GLY A 71 9.03 -9.62 -11.71
N ARG A 72 8.04 -10.02 -12.51
CA ARG A 72 8.23 -10.22 -13.96
C ARG A 72 8.54 -8.92 -14.68
N ARG A 73 7.83 -7.83 -14.37
CA ARG A 73 8.10 -6.50 -14.97
C ARG A 73 9.51 -6.02 -14.63
N ARG A 74 9.94 -6.21 -13.38
CA ARG A 74 11.30 -5.87 -12.95
C ARG A 74 12.35 -6.68 -13.72
N ALA A 75 12.13 -7.99 -13.87
CA ALA A 75 13.05 -8.86 -14.61
C ALA A 75 13.14 -8.46 -16.09
N ALA A 76 12.00 -8.18 -16.73
CA ALA A 76 11.95 -7.72 -18.12
C ALA A 76 12.68 -6.39 -18.31
N MET A 77 12.44 -5.43 -17.41
CA MET A 77 13.15 -4.14 -17.41
C MET A 77 14.66 -4.33 -17.23
N ALA A 78 15.08 -5.14 -16.27
CA ALA A 78 16.51 -5.40 -16.03
C ALA A 78 17.19 -6.07 -17.23
N ALA A 79 16.52 -7.03 -17.88
CA ALA A 79 17.03 -7.67 -19.08
C ALA A 79 17.19 -6.67 -20.24
N ALA A 80 16.19 -5.80 -20.45
CA ALA A 80 16.25 -4.77 -21.49
C ALA A 80 17.36 -3.73 -21.20
N LEU A 81 17.56 -3.36 -19.93
CA LEU A 81 18.67 -2.47 -19.57
C LEU A 81 20.02 -3.12 -19.89
N GLY A 82 20.20 -4.40 -19.57
CA GLY A 82 21.43 -5.13 -19.87
C GLY A 82 21.68 -5.35 -21.37
N SER A 83 20.64 -5.37 -22.22
CA SER A 83 20.79 -5.52 -23.67
C SER A 83 20.99 -4.18 -24.38
N GLU A 84 20.20 -3.16 -24.03
CA GLU A 84 20.15 -1.89 -24.76
C GLU A 84 21.09 -0.83 -24.20
N LEU A 85 21.51 -0.94 -22.93
CA LEU A 85 22.36 0.02 -22.23
C LEU A 85 23.49 -0.68 -21.47
N PRO A 86 24.30 -1.52 -22.13
CA PRO A 86 25.33 -2.34 -21.47
C PRO A 86 26.40 -1.52 -20.76
N GLU A 87 26.62 -0.26 -21.16
CA GLU A 87 27.54 0.67 -20.50
C GLU A 87 27.04 1.23 -19.15
N LEU A 88 25.76 1.03 -18.81
CA LEU A 88 25.14 1.51 -17.56
C LEU A 88 24.95 0.42 -16.50
N THR A 89 25.22 -0.85 -16.84
CA THR A 89 25.14 -2.01 -15.96
C THR A 89 26.50 -2.51 -15.53
#